data_AF-A0A0P9I5G1-F1
#
_entry.id   AF-A0A0P9I5G1-F1
#
_cell.length_a   1.000
_cell.length_b   1.000
_cell.length_c   1.000
_cell.angle_alpha   90.00
_cell.angle_beta   90.00
_cell.angle_gamma   90.00
#
_symmetry.space_group_name_H-M   'P 1'
#
loop_
_entity.id
_entity.type
_entity.pdbx_description
1 polymer ?
#
loop_
_entity_poly.entity_id
_entity_poly.type
_entity_poly.pdbx_seq_one_letter_code
_entity_poly.pdbx_strand_id
1 'polypeptide(L)' 'MIPDVHPHKLREIQEFFEVYKRLEPHKWVKFKAWKNAQEAKRIINYAINLYKKKFSSE' A
#
# COMPACT_ATOMS: atom_id res chain seq x y z
N MET A 1 11.35 1.20 10.05
CA MET A 1 11.70 -0.17 9.64
C MET A 1 10.55 -1.10 10.00
N ILE A 2 10.41 -2.26 9.35
CA ILE A 2 9.43 -3.30 9.73
C ILE A 2 10.25 -4.48 10.26
N PRO A 3 10.74 -4.43 11.52
CA PRO A 3 11.74 -5.37 12.02
C PRO A 3 11.19 -6.79 12.17
N ASP A 4 9.87 -6.91 12.35
CA ASP A 4 9.19 -8.19 12.59
C ASP A 4 8.99 -9.02 11.31
N VAL A 5 9.39 -8.50 10.15
CA VAL A 5 9.25 -9.18 8.85
C VAL A 5 10.63 -9.39 8.23
N HIS A 6 10.92 -10.63 7.85
CA HIS A 6 12.18 -10.97 7.20
C HIS A 6 12.37 -10.15 5.90
N PRO A 7 13.56 -9.54 5.66
CA PRO A 7 13.79 -8.67 4.51
C PRO A 7 13.47 -9.28 3.14
N HIS A 8 13.69 -10.59 2.99
CA HIS A 8 13.34 -11.32 1.75
C HIS A 8 11.84 -11.19 1.42
N LYS A 9 10.97 -11.31 2.42
CA LYS A 9 9.52 -11.24 2.20
C LYS A 9 9.08 -9.83 1.78
N LEU A 10 9.70 -8.79 2.35
CA LEU A 10 9.45 -7.41 1.91
C LEU A 10 9.90 -7.18 0.46
N ARG A 11 11.02 -7.79 0.05
CA ARG A 11 11.52 -7.70 -1.32
C ARG A 11 10.65 -8.47 -2.31
N GLU A 12 10.23 -9.68 -1.97
CA GLU A 12 9.33 -10.51 -2.79
C GLU A 12 7.99 -9.81 -3.05
N ILE A 13 7.37 -9.24 -2.00
CA ILE A 13 6.11 -8.49 -2.15
C ILE A 13 6.32 -7.25 -3.02
N GLN A 14 7.43 -6.52 -2.84
CA GLN A 14 7.76 -5.37 -3.68
C GLN A 14 7.87 -5.78 -5.16
N GLU A 15 8.69 -6.80 -5.44
CA GLU A 15 8.93 -7.28 -6.81
C GLU A 15 7.63 -7.68 -7.49
N PHE A 16 6.78 -8.44 -6.79
CA PHE A 16 5.46 -8.83 -7.30
C PHE A 16 4.67 -7.62 -7.84
N PHE A 17 4.54 -6.55 -7.05
CA PHE A 17 3.77 -5.38 -7.47
C PHE A 17 4.44 -4.58 -8.59
N GLU A 18 5.78 -4.58 -8.69
CA GLU A 18 6.48 -3.91 -9.79
C GLU A 18 6.38 -4.68 -11.11
N VAL A 19 6.17 -6.00 -11.08
CA VAL A 19 6.16 -6.84 -12.30
C VAL A 19 4.79 -7.34 -12.75
N TYR A 20 3.81 -7.51 -11.85
CA TYR A 20 2.58 -8.24 -12.17
C TYR A 20 1.75 -7.64 -13.31
N LYS A 21 1.89 -6.33 -13.56
CA LYS A 21 1.18 -5.59 -14.62
C LYS A 21 1.97 -5.40 -15.91
N ARG A 22 3.16 -5.99 -16.03
CA ARG A 22 4.08 -5.71 -17.15
C ARG A 22 3.49 -6.01 -18.52
N LEU A 23 2.57 -6.97 -18.62
CA LEU A 23 1.89 -7.35 -19.87
C LEU A 23 0.58 -6.57 -20.12
N GLU A 24 0.21 -5.65 -19.24
CA GLU A 24 -0.97 -4.80 -19.41
C GLU A 24 -0.54 -3.45 -20.02
N PRO A 25 -0.89 -3.17 -21.30
CA PRO A 25 -0.50 -1.92 -21.94
C PRO A 25 -0.93 -0.70 -21.12
N HIS A 26 -0.05 0.31 -21.06
CA HIS A 26 -0.26 1.57 -20.32
C HIS A 26 -0.38 1.46 -18.79
N LYS A 27 -0.21 0.27 -18.20
CA LYS A 27 -0.21 0.11 -16.75
C LYS A 27 1.19 -0.17 -16.23
N TRP A 28 1.54 0.55 -15.17
CA TRP A 28 2.81 0.38 -14.47
C TRP A 28 2.62 0.70 -12.99
N VAL A 29 3.52 0.17 -12.18
CA VAL A 29 3.59 0.44 -10.75
C VAL A 29 5.01 0.82 -10.41
N LYS A 30 5.16 1.80 -9.52
CA LYS A 30 6.46 2.22 -8.98
C LYS A 30 6.40 2.15 -7.47
N PHE A 31 7.24 1.29 -6.89
CA PHE A 31 7.39 1.24 -5.45
C PHE A 31 7.95 2.58 -4.91
N LYS A 32 7.51 2.97 -3.72
CA LYS A 32 7.96 4.21 -3.06
C LYS A 32 8.73 3.90 -1.78
N ALA A 33 8.07 3.30 -0.79
CA ALA A 33 8.69 2.95 0.48
C ALA A 33 7.80 2.00 1.28
N TRP A 34 8.46 1.17 2.10
CA TRP A 34 7.83 0.51 3.23
C TRP A 34 7.73 1.50 4.40
N LYS A 35 6.59 1.54 5.07
CA LYS A 35 6.35 2.37 6.27
C LYS A 35 6.03 1.47 7.47
N ASN A 36 6.11 2.04 8.67
CA ASN A 36 5.87 1.31 9.92
C ASN A 36 4.36 1.06 10.16
N ALA A 37 4.04 0.33 11.23
CA ALA A 37 2.66 0.04 11.62
C ALA A 37 1.84 1.29 12.01
N GLN A 38 2.48 2.33 12.56
CA GLN A 38 1.81 3.58 12.93
C GLN A 38 1.27 4.31 11.70
N GLU A 39 2.09 4.42 10.65
CA GLU A 39 1.69 5.01 9.37
C GLU A 39 0.59 4.20 8.69
N ALA A 40 0.65 2.88 8.75
CA ALA A 40 -0.42 2.02 8.24
C ALA A 40 -1.75 2.29 8.95
N LYS A 41 -1.76 2.33 10.30
CA LYS A 41 -2.94 2.64 11.10
C LYS A 41 -3.50 4.04 10.79
N ARG A 42 -2.62 5.02 10.57
CA ARG A 42 -3.02 6.39 10.19
C ARG A 42 -3.74 6.42 8.84
N ILE A 43 -3.25 5.68 7.85
CA ILE A 43 -3.87 5.57 6.52
C ILE A 43 -5.23 4.86 6.60
N ILE A 44 -5.35 3.81 7.43
CA ILE A 44 -6.63 3.11 7.67
C ILE A 44 -7.68 4.08 8.22
N ASN A 45 -7.35 4.80 9.30
CA ASN A 45 -8.29 5.76 9.89
C ASN A 45 -8.64 6.90 8.92
N TYR A 46 -7.65 7.38 8.15
CA TYR A 46 -7.89 8.38 7.11
C TYR A 46 -8.88 7.88 6.05
N ALA A 47 -8.71 6.64 5.56
CA ALA A 47 -9.63 6.04 4.59
C ALA A 47 -11.05 5.86 5.15
N ILE A 48 -11.19 5.45 6.40
CA ILE A 48 -12.49 5.35 7.10
C ILE A 48 -13.18 6.72 7.16
N ASN A 49 -12.46 7.76 7.56
CA ASN A 49 -13.01 9.11 7.65
C ASN A 49 -13.37 9.67 6.28
N LEU A 50 -12.55 9.42 5.25
CA LEU A 50 -12.87 9.79 3.88
C LEU A 50 -14.15 9.11 3.39
N TYR A 51 -14.31 7.81 3.66
CA TYR A 51 -15.51 7.08 3.30
C TYR A 51 -16.74 7.70 3.97
N LYS A 52 -16.71 7.90 5.29
CA LYS A 52 -17.79 8.58 6.01
C LYS A 52 -18.08 9.96 5.42
N LYS A 53 -17.08 10.80 5.19
CA LYS A 53 -17.28 12.12 4.58
C LYS A 53 -17.90 12.06 3.18
N LYS A 54 -17.53 11.06 2.37
CA LYS A 54 -18.00 10.94 0.98
C LYS A 54 -19.42 10.34 0.89
N PHE A 55 -19.80 9.50 1.84
CA PHE A 55 -21.02 8.70 1.77
C PHE A 55 -21.98 8.86 2.96
N SER A 56 -21.64 9.66 3.97
CA SER A 56 -22.61 10.13 4.95
C SER A 56 -23.47 11.18 4.26
N SER A 57 -24.64 10.73 3.82
CA SER A 57 -25.76 11.56 3.46
C SER A 57 -26.27 12.27 4.71
N GLU A 58 -26.02 13.57 4.79
CA GLU A 58 -27.00 14.53 5.31
C GLU A 58 -27.38 15.45 4.15
#